data_AF-A0A0G0RXS7-F1
#
_entry.id   AF-A0A0G0RXS7-F1
#
_cell.length_a   1.000
_cell.length_b   1.000
_cell.length_c   1.000
_cell.angle_alpha   90.00
_cell.angle_beta   90.00
_cell.angle_gamma   90.00
#
_symmetry.space_group_name_H-M   'P 1'
#
loop_
_entity.id
_entity.type
_entity.pdbx_description
1 polymer ?
#
loop_
_entity_poly.entity_id
_entity_poly.type
_entity_poly.pdbx_seq_one_letter_code
_entity_poly.pdbx_strand_id
1 'polypeptide(L)'
;MYTKERWSNQTILAVWEKVQPVSGYDSNKYRRDACGAWMEFDKHGDRDAVRGWEIDHRKPEAHGGGDELSNLQPLHWKNNVEKGDSSQLRCAFRS
;
A
#
# COMPACT_ATOMS: atom_id res chain seq x y z
N MET A 1 -17.58 14.05 -8.68
CA MET A 1 -17.26 12.82 -9.43
C MET A 1 -17.01 11.74 -8.40
N TYR A 2 -17.84 10.69 -8.36
CA TYR A 2 -17.58 9.54 -7.50
C TYR A 2 -16.53 8.67 -8.20
N THR A 3 -15.26 8.78 -7.79
CA THR A 3 -14.25 7.78 -8.13
C THR A 3 -14.65 6.49 -7.45
N LYS A 4 -15.06 5.50 -8.24
CA LYS A 4 -15.30 4.15 -7.76
C LYS A 4 -13.94 3.60 -7.31
N GLU A 5 -13.75 3.47 -6.01
CA GLU A 5 -12.59 2.78 -5.44
C GLU A 5 -12.43 1.42 -6.16
N ARG A 6 -11.23 1.14 -6.71
CA ARG A 6 -10.93 -0.13 -7.41
C ARG A 6 -11.12 -1.33 -6.48
N TRP A 7 -10.88 -1.11 -5.19
CA TRP A 7 -10.84 -2.14 -4.16
C TRP A 7 -12.05 -2.04 -3.24
N SER A 8 -12.60 -3.20 -2.84
CA SER A 8 -13.63 -3.24 -1.82
C SER A 8 -13.03 -2.87 -0.45
N ASN A 9 -13.86 -2.38 0.48
CA ASN A 9 -13.43 -2.14 1.87
C ASN A 9 -12.84 -3.38 2.52
N GLN A 10 -13.36 -4.57 2.20
CA GLN A 10 -12.82 -5.84 2.67
C GLN A 10 -11.40 -6.10 2.14
N THR A 11 -11.15 -5.78 0.87
CA THR A 11 -9.81 -5.88 0.28
C THR A 11 -8.84 -4.88 0.90
N ILE A 12 -9.28 -3.63 1.11
CA ILE A 12 -8.47 -2.59 1.76
C ILE A 12 -8.03 -3.04 3.15
N LEU A 13 -8.97 -3.52 3.97
CA LEU A 13 -8.67 -4.05 5.30
C LEU A 13 -7.74 -5.26 5.23
N ALA A 14 -8.02 -6.24 4.36
CA ALA A 14 -7.20 -7.44 4.24
C ALA A 14 -5.77 -7.14 3.78
N VAL A 15 -5.56 -6.15 2.91
CA VAL A 15 -4.22 -5.74 2.47
C VAL A 15 -3.52 -4.91 3.55
N TRP A 16 -4.22 -4.00 4.21
CA TRP A 16 -3.69 -3.24 5.35
C TRP A 16 -3.17 -4.16 6.46
N GLU A 17 -3.91 -5.23 6.73
CA GLU A 17 -3.60 -6.19 7.79
C GLU A 17 -2.31 -6.99 7.56
N LYS A 18 -1.78 -7.01 6.34
CA LYS A 18 -0.56 -7.75 5.98
C LYS A 18 0.72 -7.20 6.60
N VAL A 19 0.73 -5.91 6.93
CA VAL A 19 1.89 -5.25 7.53
C VAL A 19 1.86 -5.41 9.03
N GLN A 20 3.00 -5.71 9.66
CA GLN A 20 3.03 -5.85 11.11
C GLN A 20 2.68 -4.53 11.82
N PRO A 21 1.88 -4.58 12.90
CA PRO A 21 1.65 -3.42 13.77
C PRO A 21 2.96 -2.79 14.25
N VAL A 22 2.98 -1.46 14.35
CA VAL A 22 4.12 -0.75 14.96
C VAL A 22 3.90 -0.62 16.45
N SER A 23 4.82 -1.15 17.25
CA SER A 23 4.74 -1.08 18.72
C SER A 23 4.57 0.36 19.20
N GLY A 24 3.61 0.59 20.09
CA GLY A 24 3.29 1.92 20.62
C GLY A 24 2.35 2.77 19.75
N TYR A 25 1.86 2.26 18.62
CA TYR A 25 0.91 2.96 17.73
C TYR A 25 -0.36 2.13 17.50
N ASP A 26 -1.48 2.82 17.29
CA ASP A 26 -2.76 2.18 16.94
C ASP A 26 -2.66 1.54 15.54
N SER A 27 -2.71 0.20 15.49
CA SER A 27 -2.59 -0.57 14.25
C SER A 27 -3.75 -0.39 13.27
N ASN A 28 -4.87 0.17 13.73
CA ASN A 28 -6.01 0.52 12.88
C ASN A 28 -5.82 1.88 12.20
N LYS A 29 -4.84 2.67 12.65
CA LYS A 29 -4.53 3.99 12.09
C LYS A 29 -3.19 4.02 11.40
N TYR A 30 -2.16 3.44 12.01
CA TYR A 30 -0.78 3.58 11.54
C TYR A 30 -0.10 2.25 11.34
N ARG A 31 0.53 2.10 10.17
CA ARG A 31 1.43 1.00 9.83
C ARG A 31 2.59 1.54 8.99
N ARG A 32 3.61 0.70 8.75
CA ARG A 32 4.75 1.07 7.89
C ARG A 32 4.89 0.09 6.74
N ASP A 33 5.03 0.57 5.52
CA ASP A 33 5.18 -0.33 4.36
C ASP A 33 6.46 -1.19 4.46
N ALA A 34 6.68 -2.06 3.48
CA ALA A 34 7.87 -2.90 3.42
C ALA A 34 9.20 -2.11 3.38
N CYS A 35 9.15 -0.81 3.07
CA CYS A 35 10.28 0.11 3.06
C CYS A 35 10.45 0.90 4.37
N GLY A 36 9.56 0.68 5.35
CA GLY A 36 9.54 1.36 6.63
C GLY A 36 8.87 2.73 6.60
N ALA A 37 8.27 3.15 5.49
CA ALA A 37 7.57 4.43 5.40
C ALA A 37 6.20 4.37 6.08
N TRP A 38 5.90 5.39 6.89
CA TRP A 38 4.62 5.51 7.58
C TRP A 38 3.43 5.66 6.63
N MET A 39 2.38 4.91 6.90
CA MET A 39 1.09 4.95 6.24
C MET A 39 -0.01 5.20 7.27
N GLU A 40 -1.07 5.90 6.85
CA GLU A 40 -2.27 6.14 7.64
C GLU A 40 -3.50 5.54 6.96
N PHE A 41 -4.25 4.71 7.68
CA PHE A 41 -5.33 3.89 7.10
C PHE A 41 -6.35 4.73 6.32
N ASP A 42 -6.76 5.88 6.87
CA ASP A 42 -7.76 6.78 6.27
C ASP A 42 -7.23 7.59 5.07
N LYS A 43 -5.94 7.50 4.76
CA LYS A 43 -5.28 8.14 3.59
C LYS A 43 -5.05 7.15 2.44
N HIS A 44 -5.84 6.08 2.39
CA HIS A 44 -5.83 5.17 1.25
C HIS A 44 -6.22 5.93 -0.04
N GLY A 45 -5.40 5.83 -1.07
CA GLY A 45 -5.60 6.48 -2.37
C GLY A 45 -5.27 7.98 -2.40
N ASP A 46 -4.86 8.58 -1.28
CA ASP A 46 -4.54 10.01 -1.20
C ASP A 46 -3.04 10.24 -1.40
N ARG A 47 -2.64 10.67 -2.61
CA ARG A 47 -1.24 10.99 -2.93
C ARG A 47 -0.80 12.38 -2.44
N ASP A 48 -1.73 13.22 -2.00
CA ASP A 48 -1.41 14.53 -1.43
C ASP A 48 -1.09 14.41 0.08
N ALA A 49 -1.57 13.34 0.73
CA ALA A 49 -1.24 13.04 2.11
C ALA A 49 0.23 12.60 2.30
N VAL A 50 0.86 13.14 3.35
CA VAL A 50 2.24 12.79 3.74
C VAL A 50 2.41 11.30 4.07
N ARG A 51 1.34 10.64 4.51
CA ARG A 51 1.29 9.21 4.87
C ARG A 51 0.27 8.44 4.04
N GLY A 52 -0.03 8.95 2.85
CA GLY A 52 -0.91 8.29 1.91
C GLY A 52 -0.34 6.93 1.47
N TRP A 53 -1.22 6.02 1.11
CA TRP A 53 -0.83 4.69 0.68
C TRP A 53 -1.80 4.12 -0.31
N GLU A 54 -1.33 3.12 -1.04
CA GLU A 54 -2.10 2.45 -2.08
C GLU A 54 -1.89 0.95 -1.99
N ILE A 55 -2.85 0.19 -2.54
CA ILE A 55 -2.68 -1.23 -2.80
C ILE A 55 -1.92 -1.38 -4.11
N ASP A 56 -0.85 -2.17 -4.08
CA ASP A 56 0.01 -2.47 -5.23
C ASP A 56 0.22 -3.99 -5.37
N HIS A 57 0.62 -4.43 -6.57
CA HIS A 57 0.97 -5.81 -6.86
C HIS A 57 2.45 -6.09 -6.63
N ARG A 58 2.77 -7.13 -5.85
CA ARG A 58 4.13 -7.66 -5.70
C ARG A 58 4.70 -8.09 -7.04
N LYS A 59 3.92 -8.85 -7.80
CA LYS A 59 4.16 -9.19 -9.19
C LYS A 59 3.23 -8.35 -10.07
N PRO A 60 3.76 -7.39 -10.84
CA PRO A 60 2.94 -6.52 -11.70
C PRO A 60 2.09 -7.31 -12.70
N GLU A 61 0.95 -6.73 -13.10
CA GLU A 61 0.06 -7.30 -14.13
C GLU A 61 0.81 -7.53 -15.46
N ALA A 62 1.72 -6.62 -15.83
CA ALA A 62 2.57 -6.75 -17.03
C ALA A 62 3.46 -8.01 -17.03
N HIS A 63 3.69 -8.61 -15.85
CA HIS A 63 4.44 -9.86 -15.70
C HIS A 63 3.54 -11.07 -15.41
N GLY A 64 2.21 -10.91 -15.52
CA GLY A 64 1.23 -11.95 -15.24
C GLY A 64 1.02 -12.18 -13.74
N GLY A 65 1.02 -11.12 -12.94
CA GLY A 65 0.40 -11.13 -11.61
C GLY A 65 -1.07 -10.69 -11.68
N GLY A 66 -1.91 -11.16 -10.77
CA GLY A 66 -3.32 -10.78 -10.71
C GLY A 66 -3.69 -10.10 -9.39
N ASP A 67 -4.98 -9.86 -9.22
CA ASP A 67 -5.58 -9.21 -8.06
C ASP A 67 -5.78 -10.18 -6.87
N GLU A 68 -5.16 -11.36 -6.91
CA GLU A 68 -5.24 -12.31 -5.81
C GLU A 68 -4.66 -11.68 -4.55
N LEU A 69 -5.33 -11.85 -3.41
CA LEU A 69 -4.90 -11.22 -2.16
C LEU A 69 -3.43 -11.53 -1.87
N SER A 70 -2.91 -12.73 -2.16
CA SER A 70 -1.50 -13.10 -1.99
C SER A 70 -0.51 -12.22 -2.76
N ASN A 71 -0.91 -11.70 -3.93
CA ASN A 71 -0.09 -10.82 -4.76
C ASN A 71 -0.19 -9.34 -4.35
N LEU A 72 -1.20 -8.96 -3.57
CA LEU A 72 -1.38 -7.57 -3.14
C LEU A 72 -0.51 -7.21 -1.94
N GLN A 73 -0.09 -5.95 -1.87
CA GLN A 73 0.65 -5.37 -0.74
C GLN A 73 0.26 -3.91 -0.53
N PRO A 74 0.28 -3.41 0.71
CA PRO A 74 0.18 -1.97 0.96
C PRO A 74 1.55 -1.32 0.77
N LEU A 75 1.59 -0.21 0.03
CA LEU A 75 2.80 0.60 -0.13
C LEU A 75 2.49 2.07 0.09
N HIS A 76 3.44 2.80 0.68
CA HIS A 76 3.38 4.24 0.68
C HIS A 76 3.38 4.77 -0.76
N TRP A 77 2.57 5.78 -1.07
CA TRP A 77 2.35 6.20 -2.47
C TRP A 77 3.65 6.56 -3.21
N LYS A 78 4.62 7.19 -2.53
CA LYS A 78 5.94 7.49 -3.12
C LYS A 78 6.73 6.23 -3.49
N ASN A 79 6.67 5.21 -2.65
CA ASN A 79 7.34 3.94 -2.92
C ASN A 79 6.62 3.16 -4.03
N ASN A 80 5.29 3.28 -4.10
CA ASN A 80 4.51 2.72 -5.20
C ASN A 80 4.86 3.38 -6.55
N VAL A 81 4.94 4.71 -6.59
CA VAL A 81 5.34 5.46 -7.80
C VAL A 81 6.74 5.08 -8.26
N GLU A 82 7.70 4.93 -7.34
CA GLU A 82 9.06 4.50 -7.68
C GLU A 82 9.11 3.05 -8.19
N LYS A 83 8.28 2.16 -7.63
CA LYS A 83 8.20 0.77 -8.09
C LYS A 83 7.64 0.68 -9.52
N GLY A 84 6.54 1.38 -9.80
CA GLY A 84 5.84 1.27 -11.08
C GLY A 84 5.55 -0.19 -11.46
N ASP A 85 5.79 -0.53 -12.73
CA ASP A 85 5.63 -1.89 -13.27
C ASP A 85 6.82 -2.82 -13.00
N SER A 86 7.74 -2.43 -12.10
CA SER A 86 8.84 -3.29 -11.67
C SER A 86 8.37 -4.30 -10.65
N SER A 87 8.87 -5.53 -10.73
CA SER A 87 8.75 -6.52 -9.65
C SER A 87 9.71 -6.23 -8.48
N GLN A 88 10.66 -5.32 -8.65
CA GLN A 88 11.62 -4.93 -7.63
C GLN A 88 11.15 -3.68 -6.89
N LEU A 89 10.84 -3.83 -5.61
CA LEU A 89 10.55 -2.70 -4.72
C LEU A 89 11.84 -1.95 -4.38
N ARG A 90 11.99 -0.74 -4.93
CA ARG A 90 13.08 0.18 -4.58
C ARG A 90 12.60 1.14 -3.50
N CYS A 91 13.12 0.96 -2.28
CA CYS A 91 12.75 1.79 -1.14
C CYS A 91 13.40 3.18 -1.18
N ALA A 92 12.83 4.07 -2.01
CA ALA A 92 13.26 5.45 -2.19
C ALA A 92 12.76 6.38 -1.08
N PHE A 93 11.56 6.14 -0.55
CA PHE A 93 11.02 6.88 0.60
C PHE A 93 11.08 6.02 1.87
N ARG A 94 11.72 6.56 2.89
CA ARG A 94 11.92 5.94 4.21
C ARG A 94 11.67 6.99 5.30
N SER A 95 11.36 6.55 6.50
CA SER A 95 11.13 7.41 7.68
C SER A 95 11.93 6.97 8.88
#